data_AF-A0A3R7M6E1-F1
#
_entry.id   AF-A0A3R7M6E1-F1
#
_cell.length_a   1.000
_cell.length_b   1.000
_cell.length_c   1.000
_cell.angle_alpha   90.00
_cell.angle_beta   90.00
_cell.angle_gamma   90.00
#
_symmetry.space_group_name_H-M   'P 1'
#
loop_
_entity.id
_entity.type
_entity.pdbx_description
1 polymer ?
#
loop_
_entity_poly.entity_id
_entity_poly.type
_entity_poly.pdbx_seq_one_letter_code
_entity_poly.pdbx_strand_id
1 'polypeptide(L)'
;MTMNPTLYLYRFPGPRGPGPYTMKYWWTLGCFPTGREMPFRLQEFLLTYQQEHVPIEVEEWLRCFVKDPLQELQNASKALFDAAEASPEMESTRGYRAIQPSIIPLLAPMEKFGRQLGVKISPTGLRAVLSNTTLKERFLDDLFEYQEILEKEGSTPHRRLARRSLEKLLPEGEAGESFVSTQQIVPVSKNLGNFVGAVISPPDTTAADERKLIHLLTTISEGCAGCGHYDDARSMLAGALMFCHDADAQAVTHANLAISSFLNGDFREAEYNGREAALLQPEAKYVSSAGARGYAVWAAAVAYQDDFDRAERIIHDALALYSGNEELKNMSAQLQKIRVAQASLSYSGEVPELLRGSRCHLPSQQSKALAKGNGKGFDNEFDWVLFKNKLYPSKMNPSTNEMGSVFRRVGDMGMLISSSRSMERL
;
A
#
# COMPACT_ATOMS: atom_id res chain seq x y z
N MET A 1 -37.13 -20.83 45.74
CA MET A 1 -36.13 -21.86 46.12
C MET A 1 -36.75 -23.15 46.66
N THR A 2 -37.92 -23.15 47.32
CA THR A 2 -38.48 -24.33 48.00
C THR A 2 -39.04 -25.42 47.06
N MET A 3 -39.56 -25.09 45.87
CA MET A 3 -40.08 -26.09 44.92
C MET A 3 -39.06 -26.57 43.88
N ASN A 4 -38.14 -25.71 43.43
CA ASN A 4 -37.05 -26.07 42.53
C ASN A 4 -35.81 -25.26 42.89
N PRO A 5 -34.99 -25.73 43.85
CA PRO A 5 -33.74 -25.07 44.20
C PRO A 5 -32.72 -25.25 43.08
N THR A 6 -32.31 -24.15 42.45
CA THR A 6 -31.26 -24.16 41.43
C THR A 6 -29.97 -23.57 41.99
N LEU A 7 -28.85 -24.08 41.47
CA LEU A 7 -27.52 -23.57 41.80
C LEU A 7 -27.31 -22.22 41.10
N TYR A 8 -26.43 -21.37 41.63
CA TYR A 8 -26.16 -20.06 41.02
C TYR A 8 -25.46 -20.24 39.67
N LEU A 9 -26.21 -20.05 38.58
CA LEU A 9 -25.71 -20.09 37.21
C LEU A 9 -25.73 -18.66 36.65
N TYR A 10 -24.60 -17.95 36.73
CA TYR A 10 -24.52 -16.55 36.31
C TYR A 10 -24.88 -16.35 34.83
N ARG A 11 -24.29 -17.17 33.94
CA ARG A 11 -24.56 -17.16 32.50
C ARG A 11 -24.10 -18.47 31.88
N PHE A 12 -24.99 -19.20 31.24
CA PHE A 12 -24.73 -20.48 30.59
C PHE A 12 -25.26 -20.49 29.14
N PRO A 13 -24.75 -21.38 28.26
CA PRO A 13 -25.25 -21.53 26.90
C PRO A 13 -26.75 -21.85 26.83
N GLY A 14 -27.43 -21.32 25.83
CA GLY A 14 -28.84 -21.63 25.58
C GLY A 14 -29.02 -22.96 24.84
N PRO A 15 -30.26 -23.41 24.61
CA PRO A 15 -30.56 -24.68 23.95
C PRO A 15 -30.11 -24.74 22.47
N ARG A 16 -29.82 -23.59 21.84
CA ARG A 16 -29.31 -23.50 20.46
C ARG A 16 -27.79 -23.43 20.39
N GLY A 17 -27.11 -23.56 21.52
CA GLY A 17 -25.65 -23.48 21.63
C GLY A 17 -25.13 -22.19 22.30
N PRO A 18 -23.80 -22.06 22.41
CA PRO A 18 -23.15 -20.91 23.02
C PRO A 18 -23.38 -19.62 22.21
N GLY A 19 -23.89 -18.58 22.86
CA GLY A 19 -24.04 -17.25 22.26
C GLY A 19 -22.77 -16.40 22.34
N PRO A 20 -22.76 -15.19 21.74
CA PRO A 20 -21.58 -14.32 21.72
C PRO A 20 -21.11 -13.93 23.12
N TYR A 21 -22.04 -13.74 24.06
CA TYR A 21 -21.71 -13.38 25.43
C TYR A 21 -21.04 -14.51 26.23
N THR A 22 -21.42 -15.77 26.00
CA THR A 22 -20.75 -16.93 26.61
C THR A 22 -19.41 -17.20 25.91
N MET A 23 -19.33 -17.00 24.60
CA MET A 23 -18.08 -17.11 23.84
C MET A 23 -17.06 -16.04 24.23
N LYS A 24 -17.49 -14.82 24.60
CA LYS A 24 -16.57 -13.82 25.17
C LYS A 24 -15.82 -14.38 26.39
N TYR A 25 -16.51 -15.07 27.30
CA TYR A 25 -15.86 -15.69 28.46
C TYR A 25 -15.00 -16.88 28.05
N TRP A 26 -15.44 -17.71 27.11
CA TRP A 26 -14.62 -18.80 26.56
C TRP A 26 -13.24 -18.30 26.07
N TRP A 27 -13.22 -17.22 25.29
CA TRP A 27 -11.98 -16.68 24.73
C TRP A 27 -11.14 -15.83 25.69
N THR A 28 -11.75 -15.26 26.74
CA THR A 28 -11.04 -14.38 27.70
C THR A 28 -10.68 -15.05 29.01
N LEU A 29 -11.59 -15.84 29.57
CA LEU A 29 -11.42 -16.58 30.83
C LEU A 29 -10.91 -18.01 30.59
N GLY A 30 -11.14 -18.58 29.39
CA GLY A 30 -10.78 -19.96 29.05
C GLY A 30 -11.89 -20.99 29.31
N CYS A 31 -13.01 -20.59 29.91
CA CYS A 31 -14.19 -21.42 30.17
C CYS A 31 -15.46 -20.55 30.28
N PHE A 32 -16.62 -21.19 30.40
CA PHE A 32 -17.88 -20.46 30.65
C PHE A 32 -17.95 -19.96 32.10
N PRO A 33 -18.62 -18.81 32.35
CA PRO A 33 -18.53 -18.12 33.63
C PRO A 33 -19.33 -18.80 34.76
N THR A 34 -20.00 -19.92 34.50
CA THR A 34 -20.56 -20.73 35.59
C THR A 34 -19.50 -21.60 36.27
N GLY A 35 -18.37 -21.87 35.60
CA GLY A 35 -17.30 -22.75 36.08
C GLY A 35 -17.67 -24.23 36.17
N ARG A 36 -18.87 -24.63 35.70
CA ARG A 36 -19.32 -26.02 35.70
C ARG A 36 -19.00 -26.75 34.40
N GLU A 37 -18.96 -26.01 33.31
CA GLU A 37 -18.63 -26.57 32.01
C GLU A 37 -17.13 -26.83 31.92
N MET A 38 -16.76 -28.05 31.54
CA MET A 38 -15.38 -28.44 31.32
C MET A 38 -14.88 -27.86 29.99
N PRO A 39 -13.75 -27.13 29.96
CA PRO A 39 -13.22 -26.57 28.73
C PRO A 39 -12.71 -27.68 27.81
N PHE A 40 -13.46 -27.94 26.74
CA PHE A 40 -13.11 -28.88 25.69
C PHE A 40 -12.72 -28.15 24.40
N ARG A 41 -11.43 -27.88 24.22
CA ARG A 41 -10.84 -27.15 23.06
C ARG A 41 -10.13 -28.06 22.06
N LEU A 42 -10.50 -29.34 22.01
CA LEU A 42 -9.82 -30.33 21.17
C LEU A 42 -9.86 -29.93 19.69
N GLN A 43 -10.99 -29.45 19.17
CA GLN A 43 -11.09 -29.03 17.77
C GLN A 43 -10.15 -27.85 17.46
N GLU A 44 -10.05 -26.88 18.37
CA GLU A 44 -9.15 -25.73 18.19
C GLU A 44 -7.68 -26.19 18.19
N PHE A 45 -7.32 -27.11 19.09
CA PHE A 45 -6.00 -27.73 19.13
C PHE A 45 -5.67 -28.48 17.82
N LEU A 46 -6.59 -29.29 17.32
CA LEU A 46 -6.42 -30.06 16.07
C LEU A 46 -6.33 -29.14 14.84
N LEU A 47 -7.02 -28.00 14.85
CA LEU A 47 -7.02 -27.03 13.74
C LEU A 47 -5.81 -26.10 13.73
N THR A 48 -5.16 -25.88 14.89
CA THR A 48 -4.03 -24.95 15.00
C THR A 48 -2.75 -25.71 15.33
N TYR A 49 -2.57 -26.13 16.58
CA TYR A 49 -1.37 -26.80 17.07
C TYR A 49 -1.00 -28.04 16.25
N GLN A 50 -1.96 -28.90 15.88
CA GLN A 50 -1.63 -30.08 15.08
C GLN A 50 -1.26 -29.73 13.63
N GLN A 51 -1.86 -28.69 13.04
CA GLN A 51 -1.57 -28.27 11.66
C GLN A 51 -0.24 -27.51 11.57
N GLU A 52 0.08 -26.69 12.57
CA GLU A 52 1.33 -25.93 12.66
C GLU A 52 2.52 -26.80 13.08
N HIS A 53 2.28 -27.93 13.73
CA HIS A 53 3.33 -28.84 14.14
C HIS A 53 3.97 -29.53 12.92
N VAL A 54 5.20 -29.13 12.62
CA VAL A 54 6.07 -29.79 11.64
C VAL A 54 7.31 -30.28 12.39
N PRO A 55 7.66 -31.58 12.31
CA PRO A 55 8.90 -32.09 12.90
C PRO A 55 10.11 -31.33 12.33
N ILE A 56 11.15 -31.12 13.15
CA ILE A 56 12.28 -30.27 12.78
C ILE A 56 13.00 -30.79 11.52
N GLU A 57 13.08 -32.11 11.37
CA GLU A 57 13.66 -32.76 10.20
C GLU A 57 12.82 -32.43 8.96
N VAL A 58 11.49 -32.49 9.06
CA VAL A 58 10.62 -32.13 7.94
C VAL A 58 10.74 -30.64 7.62
N GLU A 59 10.78 -29.76 8.63
CA GLU A 59 10.90 -28.31 8.41
C GLU A 59 12.20 -27.93 7.69
N GLU A 60 13.33 -28.53 8.08
CA GLU A 60 14.63 -28.29 7.46
C GLU A 60 14.60 -28.69 5.98
N TRP A 61 14.05 -29.87 5.68
CA TRP A 61 13.97 -30.38 4.32
C TRP A 61 12.91 -29.66 3.47
N LEU A 62 11.79 -29.22 4.05
CA LEU A 62 10.74 -28.49 3.33
C LEU A 62 11.28 -27.23 2.64
N ARG A 63 12.26 -26.55 3.25
CA ARG A 63 12.90 -25.38 2.65
C ARG A 63 13.71 -25.72 1.40
N CYS A 64 14.22 -26.94 1.30
CA CYS A 64 14.95 -27.44 0.13
C CYS A 64 14.02 -27.88 -1.02
N PHE A 65 12.75 -28.18 -0.72
CA PHE A 65 11.75 -28.59 -1.71
C PHE A 65 10.80 -27.45 -2.12
N VAL A 66 11.19 -26.19 -1.85
CA VAL A 66 10.49 -25.04 -2.40
C VAL A 66 10.57 -25.11 -3.93
N LYS A 67 9.43 -24.91 -4.58
CA LYS A 67 9.34 -24.96 -6.03
C LYS A 67 10.21 -23.90 -6.69
N ASP A 68 10.65 -24.16 -7.91
CA ASP A 68 11.42 -23.20 -8.69
C ASP A 68 10.62 -21.90 -8.89
N PRO A 69 11.10 -20.75 -8.39
CA PRO A 69 10.39 -19.47 -8.50
C PRO A 69 10.19 -19.03 -9.95
N LEU A 70 11.12 -19.34 -10.86
CA LEU A 70 10.96 -18.97 -12.27
C LEU A 70 9.81 -19.75 -12.91
N GLN A 71 9.76 -21.06 -12.68
CA GLN A 71 8.72 -21.93 -13.21
C GLN A 71 7.34 -21.58 -12.62
N GLU A 72 7.28 -21.31 -11.32
CA GLU A 72 6.03 -20.88 -10.68
C GLU A 72 5.55 -19.51 -11.19
N LEU A 73 6.45 -18.58 -11.47
CA LEU A 73 6.13 -17.30 -12.09
C LEU A 73 5.62 -17.46 -13.52
N GLN A 74 6.30 -18.25 -14.36
CA GLN A 74 5.85 -18.54 -15.73
C GLN A 74 4.43 -19.16 -15.74
N ASN A 75 4.19 -20.15 -14.89
CA ASN A 75 2.88 -20.78 -14.74
C ASN A 75 1.82 -19.79 -14.23
N ALA A 76 2.18 -18.88 -13.33
CA ALA A 76 1.27 -17.86 -12.82
C ALA A 76 0.91 -16.83 -13.89
N SER A 77 1.90 -16.36 -14.65
CA SER A 77 1.71 -15.43 -15.77
C SER A 77 0.79 -16.05 -16.83
N LYS A 78 1.04 -17.30 -17.22
CA LYS A 78 0.23 -18.02 -18.20
C LYS A 78 -1.22 -18.18 -17.74
N ALA A 79 -1.43 -18.66 -16.51
CA ALA A 79 -2.77 -18.81 -15.96
C ALA A 79 -3.53 -17.47 -15.88
N LEU A 80 -2.84 -16.36 -15.61
CA LEU A 80 -3.45 -15.03 -15.60
C LEU A 80 -3.83 -14.58 -17.01
N PHE A 81 -2.97 -14.80 -18.00
CA PHE A 81 -3.23 -14.46 -19.40
C PHE A 81 -4.41 -15.26 -19.95
N ASP A 82 -4.39 -16.59 -19.81
CA ASP A 82 -5.46 -17.47 -20.30
C ASP A 82 -6.81 -17.08 -19.70
N ALA A 83 -6.84 -16.73 -18.41
CA ALA A 83 -8.05 -16.27 -17.73
C ALA A 83 -8.50 -14.86 -18.17
N ALA A 84 -7.56 -13.98 -18.50
CA ALA A 84 -7.84 -12.62 -18.96
C ALA A 84 -8.33 -12.61 -20.42
N GLU A 85 -7.74 -13.44 -21.27
CA GLU A 85 -8.17 -13.64 -22.66
C GLU A 85 -9.58 -14.24 -22.71
N ALA A 86 -9.84 -15.29 -21.90
CA ALA A 86 -11.15 -15.92 -21.79
C ALA A 86 -12.23 -15.03 -21.14
N SER A 87 -11.87 -13.85 -20.62
CA SER A 87 -12.84 -12.94 -20.01
C SER A 87 -13.79 -12.36 -21.06
N PRO A 88 -15.11 -12.40 -20.81
CA PRO A 88 -16.08 -11.89 -21.78
C PRO A 88 -15.93 -10.39 -21.95
N GLU A 89 -16.06 -9.93 -23.20
CA GLU A 89 -16.10 -8.49 -23.49
C GLU A 89 -17.40 -7.87 -22.98
N MET A 90 -17.34 -6.62 -22.57
CA MET A 90 -18.52 -5.90 -22.12
C MET A 90 -19.36 -5.47 -23.33
N GLU A 91 -20.62 -5.93 -23.38
CA GLU A 91 -21.55 -5.52 -24.41
C GLU A 91 -21.90 -4.02 -24.29
N SER A 92 -21.82 -3.29 -25.41
CA SER A 92 -22.20 -1.88 -25.46
C SER A 92 -23.72 -1.74 -25.63
N THR A 93 -24.41 -1.41 -24.54
CA THR A 93 -25.86 -1.22 -24.49
C THR A 93 -26.26 0.24 -24.70
N ARG A 94 -27.35 0.50 -25.45
CA ARG A 94 -27.91 1.85 -25.61
C ARG A 94 -28.94 2.12 -24.50
N GLY A 95 -28.84 3.29 -23.84
CA GLY A 95 -29.84 3.76 -22.88
C GLY A 95 -29.60 3.36 -21.42
N TYR A 96 -28.73 2.40 -21.14
CA TYR A 96 -28.26 2.06 -19.79
C TYR A 96 -26.82 1.55 -19.84
N ARG A 97 -26.15 1.52 -18.69
CA ARG A 97 -24.81 0.90 -18.56
C ARG A 97 -24.96 -0.58 -18.22
N ALA A 98 -24.46 -1.45 -19.09
CA ALA A 98 -24.37 -2.88 -18.80
C ALA A 98 -23.54 -3.13 -17.54
N ILE A 99 -23.88 -4.19 -16.82
CA ILE A 99 -23.11 -4.62 -15.64
C ILE A 99 -21.82 -5.25 -16.14
N GLN A 100 -20.69 -4.75 -15.66
CA GLN A 100 -19.38 -5.32 -15.97
C GLN A 100 -19.33 -6.80 -15.54
N PRO A 101 -18.70 -7.68 -16.33
CA PRO A 101 -18.56 -9.08 -15.97
C PRO A 101 -17.80 -9.25 -14.65
N SER A 102 -18.08 -10.35 -13.96
CA SER A 102 -17.40 -10.70 -12.71
C SER A 102 -16.02 -11.27 -13.01
N ILE A 103 -15.04 -10.95 -12.16
CA ILE A 103 -13.64 -11.39 -12.31
C ILE A 103 -13.28 -12.57 -11.39
N ILE A 104 -14.27 -13.30 -10.85
CA ILE A 104 -14.04 -14.50 -10.01
C ILE A 104 -12.97 -15.45 -10.57
N PRO A 105 -12.97 -15.85 -11.86
CA PRO A 105 -11.95 -16.77 -12.38
C PRO A 105 -10.54 -16.18 -12.39
N LEU A 106 -10.39 -14.85 -12.32
CA LEU A 106 -9.11 -14.15 -12.33
C LEU A 106 -8.51 -13.99 -10.93
N LEU A 107 -9.30 -14.11 -9.86
CA LEU A 107 -8.82 -13.81 -8.50
C LEU A 107 -7.65 -14.70 -8.07
N ALA A 108 -7.75 -16.02 -8.30
CA ALA A 108 -6.70 -16.96 -7.93
C ALA A 108 -5.43 -16.83 -8.80
N PRO A 109 -5.52 -16.74 -10.15
CA PRO A 109 -4.37 -16.44 -11.00
C PRO A 109 -3.68 -15.11 -10.65
N MET A 110 -4.48 -14.06 -10.41
CA MET A 110 -3.99 -12.73 -10.03
C MET A 110 -3.24 -12.78 -8.69
N GLU A 111 -3.80 -13.46 -7.68
CA GLU A 111 -3.13 -13.60 -6.37
C GLU A 111 -1.82 -14.38 -6.50
N LYS A 112 -1.81 -15.46 -7.30
CA LYS A 112 -0.60 -16.24 -7.55
C LYS A 112 0.48 -15.41 -8.23
N PHE A 113 0.14 -14.68 -9.29
CA PHE A 113 1.07 -13.82 -10.01
C PHE A 113 1.61 -12.70 -9.12
N GLY A 114 0.73 -12.02 -8.37
CA GLY A 114 1.13 -11.00 -7.40
C GLY A 114 2.07 -11.54 -6.31
N ARG A 115 1.79 -12.74 -5.78
CA ARG A 115 2.63 -13.40 -4.77
C ARG A 115 4.02 -13.73 -5.30
N GLN A 116 4.15 -14.23 -6.54
CA GLN A 116 5.44 -14.56 -7.14
C GLN A 116 6.30 -13.31 -7.43
N LEU A 117 5.66 -12.17 -7.68
CA LEU A 117 6.35 -10.90 -7.94
C LEU A 117 6.51 -10.01 -6.70
N GLY A 118 5.91 -10.38 -5.57
CA GLY A 118 5.91 -9.54 -4.37
C GLY A 118 5.08 -8.26 -4.51
N VAL A 119 4.09 -8.23 -5.40
CA VAL A 119 3.18 -7.10 -5.60
C VAL A 119 1.73 -7.49 -5.31
N LYS A 120 0.98 -6.57 -4.71
CA LYS A 120 -0.47 -6.69 -4.63
C LYS A 120 -1.06 -6.18 -5.94
N ILE A 121 -2.06 -6.85 -6.51
CA ILE A 121 -2.81 -6.36 -7.68
C ILE A 121 -4.23 -6.02 -7.24
N SER A 122 -4.75 -4.86 -7.64
CA SER A 122 -6.13 -4.48 -7.32
C SER A 122 -7.13 -5.25 -8.21
N PRO A 123 -8.06 -6.03 -7.63
CA PRO A 123 -9.11 -6.70 -8.40
C PRO A 123 -10.03 -5.69 -9.09
N THR A 124 -10.29 -4.55 -8.46
CA THR A 124 -11.14 -3.50 -9.03
C THR A 124 -10.49 -2.86 -10.26
N GLY A 125 -9.18 -2.61 -10.19
CA GLY A 125 -8.39 -2.15 -11.34
C GLY A 125 -8.42 -3.14 -12.49
N LEU A 126 -8.16 -4.42 -12.21
CA LEU A 126 -8.18 -5.47 -13.23
C LEU A 126 -9.57 -5.60 -13.89
N ARG A 127 -10.65 -5.55 -13.10
CA ARG A 127 -12.02 -5.54 -13.64
C ARG A 127 -12.27 -4.34 -14.56
N ALA A 128 -11.79 -3.16 -14.19
CA ALA A 128 -11.93 -1.95 -14.99
C ALA A 128 -11.15 -2.04 -16.30
N VAL A 129 -9.93 -2.56 -16.25
CA VAL A 129 -9.08 -2.81 -17.43
C VAL A 129 -9.77 -3.76 -18.40
N LEU A 130 -10.26 -4.92 -17.92
CA LEU A 130 -10.92 -5.91 -18.78
C LEU A 130 -12.26 -5.43 -19.35
N SER A 131 -12.92 -4.48 -18.67
CA SER A 131 -14.17 -3.88 -19.16
C SER A 131 -13.94 -2.79 -20.21
N ASN A 132 -12.71 -2.31 -20.38
CA ASN A 132 -12.34 -1.29 -21.37
C ASN A 132 -11.53 -1.96 -22.49
N THR A 133 -12.04 -1.93 -23.73
CA THR A 133 -11.39 -2.59 -24.88
C THR A 133 -9.94 -2.16 -25.06
N THR A 134 -9.66 -0.86 -25.00
CA THR A 134 -8.30 -0.33 -25.21
C THR A 134 -7.33 -0.69 -24.09
N LEU A 135 -7.80 -0.73 -22.84
CA LEU A 135 -6.95 -1.13 -21.70
C LEU A 135 -6.77 -2.64 -21.66
N LYS A 136 -7.80 -3.41 -22.03
CA LYS A 136 -7.74 -4.87 -22.16
C LYS A 136 -6.68 -5.27 -23.20
N GLU A 137 -6.70 -4.67 -24.38
CA GLU A 137 -5.69 -4.90 -25.43
C GLU A 137 -4.28 -4.61 -24.92
N ARG A 138 -4.05 -3.40 -24.39
CA ARG A 138 -2.74 -3.03 -23.81
C ARG A 138 -2.26 -3.99 -22.73
N PHE A 139 -3.17 -4.39 -21.84
CA PHE A 139 -2.86 -5.32 -20.75
C PHE A 139 -2.48 -6.70 -21.29
N LEU A 140 -3.21 -7.23 -22.28
CA LEU A 140 -2.93 -8.53 -22.88
C LEU A 140 -1.61 -8.49 -23.65
N ASP A 141 -1.36 -7.44 -24.43
CA ASP A 141 -0.11 -7.25 -25.18
C ASP A 141 1.10 -7.19 -24.23
N ASP A 142 1.02 -6.36 -23.18
CA ASP A 142 2.12 -6.23 -22.22
C ASP A 142 2.34 -7.52 -21.41
N LEU A 143 1.27 -8.25 -21.06
CA LEU A 143 1.38 -9.54 -20.35
C LEU A 143 1.97 -10.64 -21.24
N PHE A 144 1.60 -10.67 -22.51
CA PHE A 144 2.13 -11.62 -23.50
C PHE A 144 3.62 -11.36 -23.75
N GLU A 145 4.01 -10.12 -24.01
CA GLU A 145 5.42 -9.75 -24.18
C GLU A 145 6.23 -10.04 -22.91
N TYR A 146 5.66 -9.78 -21.73
CA TYR A 146 6.31 -10.13 -20.46
C TYR A 146 6.57 -11.63 -20.35
N GLN A 147 5.61 -12.48 -20.74
CA GLN A 147 5.78 -13.94 -20.76
C GLN A 147 6.89 -14.36 -21.72
N GLU A 148 6.90 -13.84 -22.94
CA GLU A 148 7.95 -14.19 -23.91
C GLU A 148 9.35 -13.84 -23.40
N ILE A 149 9.51 -12.68 -22.76
CA ILE A 149 10.80 -12.26 -22.21
C ILE A 149 11.17 -13.17 -21.02
N LEU A 150 10.22 -13.49 -20.13
CA LEU A 150 10.47 -14.41 -19.01
C LEU A 150 10.88 -15.81 -19.48
N GLU A 151 10.34 -16.31 -20.58
CA GLU A 151 10.71 -17.60 -21.15
C GLU A 151 12.10 -17.59 -21.80
N LYS A 152 12.47 -16.49 -22.46
CA LYS A 152 13.75 -16.35 -23.17
C LYS A 152 14.91 -15.97 -22.25
N GLU A 153 14.70 -15.04 -21.33
CA GLU A 153 15.76 -14.37 -20.56
C GLU A 153 15.69 -14.62 -19.05
N GLY A 154 14.60 -15.23 -18.57
CA GLY A 154 14.35 -15.42 -17.14
C GLY A 154 13.88 -14.13 -16.45
N SER A 155 13.87 -14.14 -15.11
CA SER A 155 13.35 -13.02 -14.32
C SER A 155 14.46 -12.08 -13.82
N THR A 156 14.48 -10.84 -14.31
CA THR A 156 15.45 -9.82 -13.89
C THR A 156 15.32 -9.43 -12.42
N PRO A 157 14.11 -9.22 -11.84
CA PRO A 157 13.98 -8.91 -10.42
C PRO A 157 14.60 -9.98 -9.50
N HIS A 158 14.41 -11.25 -9.82
CA HIS A 158 15.02 -12.36 -9.08
C HIS A 158 16.55 -12.35 -9.20
N ARG A 159 17.08 -12.10 -10.40
CA ARG A 159 18.54 -11.95 -10.61
C ARG A 159 19.12 -10.79 -9.81
N ARG A 160 18.44 -9.64 -9.75
CA ARG A 160 18.87 -8.47 -8.92
C ARG A 160 18.90 -8.82 -7.44
N LEU A 161 17.86 -9.47 -6.93
CA LEU A 161 17.79 -9.88 -5.54
C LEU A 161 18.89 -10.89 -5.20
N ALA A 162 19.09 -11.88 -6.06
CA ALA A 162 20.16 -12.87 -5.91
C ALA A 162 21.54 -12.19 -5.87
N ARG A 163 21.83 -11.29 -6.82
CA ARG A 163 23.08 -10.52 -6.86
C ARG A 163 23.30 -9.72 -5.58
N ARG A 164 22.31 -8.93 -5.14
CA ARG A 164 22.41 -8.15 -3.88
C ARG A 164 22.63 -9.05 -2.66
N SER A 165 22.05 -10.25 -2.65
CA SER A 165 22.22 -11.20 -1.54
C SER A 165 23.60 -11.83 -1.54
N LEU A 166 24.14 -12.17 -2.72
CA LEU A 166 25.50 -12.68 -2.89
C LEU A 166 26.54 -11.61 -2.54
N GLU A 167 26.36 -10.37 -2.98
CA GLU A 167 27.25 -9.24 -2.65
C GLU A 167 27.36 -9.02 -1.14
N LYS A 168 26.26 -9.21 -0.38
CA LYS A 168 26.27 -9.13 1.10
C LYS A 168 26.97 -10.30 1.79
N LEU A 169 27.03 -11.46 1.14
CA LEU A 169 27.67 -12.66 1.68
C LEU A 169 29.17 -12.70 1.35
N LEU A 170 29.61 -11.97 0.34
CA LEU A 170 31.01 -11.76 0.05
C LEU A 170 31.58 -10.81 1.12
N PRO A 171 32.65 -11.17 1.84
CA PRO A 171 33.30 -10.24 2.75
C PRO A 171 33.75 -9.02 1.94
N GLU A 172 33.32 -7.82 2.37
CA GLU A 172 33.89 -6.57 1.87
C GLU A 172 35.40 -6.69 1.99
N GLY A 173 36.11 -6.53 0.88
CA GLY A 173 37.55 -6.78 0.81
C GLY A 173 38.32 -5.86 1.74
N GLU A 174 38.53 -6.29 2.98
CA GLU A 174 39.71 -5.91 3.73
C GLU A 174 40.90 -6.53 2.99
N ALA A 175 41.83 -5.68 2.57
CA ALA A 175 43.16 -6.08 2.18
C ALA A 175 43.83 -6.78 3.39
N GLY A 176 43.64 -8.10 3.51
CA GLY A 176 44.11 -8.88 4.65
C GLY A 176 43.98 -10.38 4.37
N GLU A 177 45.06 -10.95 3.84
CA GLU A 177 45.45 -12.37 3.88
C GLU A 177 44.32 -13.41 4.00
N SER A 178 43.87 -13.90 2.84
CA SER A 178 43.05 -15.11 2.76
C SER A 178 43.87 -16.34 3.21
N PHE A 179 43.71 -16.78 4.45
CA PHE A 179 43.97 -18.17 4.84
C PHE A 179 42.87 -19.06 4.25
N VAL A 180 43.08 -19.55 3.03
CA VAL A 180 42.32 -20.69 2.49
C VAL A 180 43.25 -21.89 2.46
N SER A 181 43.02 -22.79 3.40
CA SER A 181 43.62 -24.12 3.43
C SER A 181 43.30 -24.87 2.13
N THR A 182 44.35 -25.45 1.55
CA THR A 182 44.40 -26.42 0.45
C THR A 182 43.13 -27.26 0.23
N GLN A 183 42.20 -26.75 -0.56
CA GLN A 183 41.41 -27.52 -1.52
C GLN A 183 41.54 -26.80 -2.85
N GLN A 184 41.95 -27.52 -3.90
CA GLN A 184 42.13 -26.98 -5.25
C GLN A 184 40.80 -26.44 -5.77
N ILE A 185 40.55 -25.15 -5.56
CA ILE A 185 39.57 -24.40 -6.35
C ILE A 185 40.19 -24.28 -7.73
N VAL A 186 39.69 -25.06 -8.69
CA VAL A 186 40.05 -24.89 -10.10
C VAL A 186 39.74 -23.44 -10.46
N PRO A 187 40.74 -22.63 -10.87
CA PRO A 187 40.49 -21.24 -11.20
C PRO A 187 39.61 -21.22 -12.44
N VAL A 188 38.33 -20.89 -12.25
CA VAL A 188 37.43 -20.54 -13.34
C VAL A 188 38.14 -19.46 -14.15
N SER A 189 38.39 -19.71 -15.44
CA SER A 189 39.14 -18.77 -16.27
C SER A 189 38.46 -17.40 -16.17
N LYS A 190 39.24 -16.31 -16.05
CA LYS A 190 38.70 -14.95 -15.92
C LYS A 190 37.64 -14.64 -16.99
N ASN A 191 37.77 -15.23 -18.18
CA ASN A 191 36.82 -15.08 -19.27
C ASN A 191 35.49 -15.82 -19.00
N LEU A 192 35.52 -17.03 -18.41
CA LEU A 192 34.32 -17.75 -18.00
C LEU A 192 33.68 -17.08 -16.78
N GLY A 193 34.48 -16.58 -15.83
CA GLY A 193 34.00 -15.82 -14.68
C GLY A 193 33.35 -14.49 -15.09
N ASN A 194 33.93 -13.79 -16.08
CA ASN A 194 33.35 -12.58 -16.65
C ASN A 194 32.13 -12.88 -17.53
N PHE A 195 32.11 -14.01 -18.25
CA PHE A 195 30.96 -14.41 -19.06
C PHE A 195 29.78 -14.85 -18.20
N VAL A 196 30.02 -15.71 -17.22
CA VAL A 196 29.04 -16.11 -16.20
C VAL A 196 28.60 -14.89 -15.40
N GLY A 197 29.53 -14.01 -15.02
CA GLY A 197 29.26 -12.72 -14.40
C GLY A 197 28.36 -11.82 -15.27
N ALA A 198 28.65 -11.68 -16.57
CA ALA A 198 27.88 -10.84 -17.50
C ALA A 198 26.51 -11.43 -17.88
N VAL A 199 26.38 -12.76 -17.92
CA VAL A 199 25.11 -13.45 -18.20
C VAL A 199 24.21 -13.49 -16.96
N ILE A 200 24.80 -13.50 -15.75
CA ILE A 200 24.08 -13.54 -14.47
C ILE A 200 23.83 -12.13 -13.90
N SER A 201 24.67 -11.13 -14.21
CA SER A 201 24.50 -9.77 -13.72
C SER A 201 23.37 -9.07 -14.47
N PRO A 202 22.27 -8.67 -13.80
CA PRO A 202 21.23 -7.87 -14.43
C PRO A 202 21.80 -6.50 -14.84
N PRO A 203 21.28 -5.88 -15.91
CA PRO A 203 21.71 -4.54 -16.32
C PRO A 203 21.42 -3.52 -15.22
N ASP A 204 22.25 -2.50 -15.04
CA ASP A 204 21.99 -1.48 -14.01
C ASP A 204 20.73 -0.65 -14.32
N THR A 205 20.36 -0.54 -15.60
CA THR A 205 19.12 0.08 -16.08
C THR A 205 17.93 -0.88 -16.02
N THR A 206 16.70 -0.35 -16.10
CA THR A 206 15.47 -1.16 -16.20
C THR A 206 15.53 -2.12 -17.41
N ALA A 207 15.38 -3.42 -17.15
CA ALA A 207 15.35 -4.46 -18.20
C ALA A 207 14.00 -4.49 -18.94
N ALA A 208 13.91 -5.27 -20.02
CA ALA A 208 12.71 -5.34 -20.85
C ALA A 208 11.52 -5.98 -20.12
N ASP A 209 11.75 -7.05 -19.36
CA ASP A 209 10.73 -7.69 -18.50
C ASP A 209 10.23 -6.74 -17.41
N GLU A 210 11.14 -6.03 -16.75
CA GLU A 210 10.80 -5.01 -15.75
C GLU A 210 9.96 -3.88 -16.36
N ARG A 211 10.31 -3.41 -17.56
CA ARG A 211 9.56 -2.36 -18.26
C ARG A 211 8.13 -2.80 -18.57
N LYS A 212 7.95 -4.04 -19.06
CA LYS A 212 6.63 -4.61 -19.33
C LYS A 212 5.81 -4.81 -18.07
N LEU A 213 6.44 -5.25 -16.98
CA LEU A 213 5.79 -5.32 -15.67
C LEU A 213 5.35 -3.93 -15.15
N ILE A 214 6.19 -2.90 -15.30
CA ILE A 214 5.85 -1.51 -14.94
C ILE A 214 4.66 -1.02 -15.76
N HIS A 215 4.63 -1.28 -17.07
CA HIS A 215 3.51 -0.91 -17.93
C HIS A 215 2.23 -1.63 -17.52
N LEU A 216 2.29 -2.94 -17.25
CA LEU A 216 1.15 -3.73 -16.79
C LEU A 216 0.54 -3.15 -15.51
N LEU A 217 1.37 -2.84 -14.51
CA LEU A 217 0.93 -2.23 -13.25
C LEU A 217 0.40 -0.81 -13.45
N THR A 218 0.97 -0.06 -14.38
CA THR A 218 0.49 1.28 -14.76
C THR A 218 -0.89 1.22 -15.42
N THR A 219 -1.13 0.25 -16.31
CA THR A 219 -2.43 0.01 -16.94
C THR A 219 -3.51 -0.37 -15.91
N ILE A 220 -3.17 -1.24 -14.95
CA ILE A 220 -4.07 -1.58 -13.84
C ILE A 220 -4.36 -0.34 -12.97
N SER A 221 -3.34 0.49 -12.71
CA SER A 221 -3.50 1.75 -11.98
C SER A 221 -4.41 2.74 -12.71
N GLU A 222 -4.29 2.83 -14.04
CA GLU A 222 -5.19 3.64 -14.88
C GLU A 222 -6.65 3.16 -14.74
N GLY A 223 -6.86 1.84 -14.76
CA GLY A 223 -8.17 1.23 -14.48
C GLY A 223 -8.69 1.57 -13.07
N CYS A 224 -7.84 1.51 -12.04
CA CYS A 224 -8.19 1.88 -10.67
C CYS A 224 -8.64 3.35 -10.59
N ALA A 225 -7.86 4.25 -11.20
CA ALA A 225 -8.17 5.68 -11.23
C ALA A 225 -9.47 5.98 -11.99
N GLY A 226 -9.73 5.26 -13.09
CA GLY A 226 -10.98 5.35 -13.86
C GLY A 226 -12.22 4.95 -13.06
N CYS A 227 -12.08 4.08 -12.05
CA CYS A 227 -13.15 3.70 -11.13
C CYS A 227 -13.17 4.52 -9.83
N GLY A 228 -12.31 5.53 -9.68
CA GLY A 228 -12.22 6.35 -8.46
C GLY A 228 -11.55 5.67 -7.26
N HIS A 229 -10.88 4.52 -7.46
CA HIS A 229 -10.12 3.81 -6.44
C HIS A 229 -8.66 4.28 -6.42
N TYR A 230 -8.45 5.54 -6.03
CA TYR A 230 -7.13 6.19 -6.10
C TYR A 230 -6.11 5.62 -5.11
N ASP A 231 -6.54 5.08 -3.97
CA ASP A 231 -5.65 4.44 -3.00
C ASP A 231 -5.02 3.15 -3.55
N ASP A 232 -5.83 2.34 -4.25
CA ASP A 232 -5.36 1.16 -4.97
C ASP A 232 -4.42 1.53 -6.11
N ALA A 233 -4.78 2.56 -6.90
CA ALA A 233 -3.93 3.09 -7.98
C ALA A 233 -2.54 3.51 -7.45
N ARG A 234 -2.52 4.28 -6.35
CA ARG A 234 -1.28 4.67 -5.67
C ARG A 234 -0.48 3.45 -5.23
N SER A 235 -1.12 2.46 -4.59
CA SER A 235 -0.43 1.24 -4.14
C SER A 235 0.16 0.43 -5.30
N MET A 236 -0.52 0.37 -6.45
CA MET A 236 0.00 -0.32 -7.65
C MET A 236 1.24 0.37 -8.19
N LEU A 237 1.19 1.69 -8.34
CA LEU A 237 2.32 2.47 -8.86
C LEU A 237 3.51 2.48 -7.88
N ALA A 238 3.26 2.43 -6.58
CA ALA A 238 4.31 2.29 -5.58
C ALA A 238 4.99 0.93 -5.70
N GLY A 239 4.22 -0.13 -5.98
CA GLY A 239 4.74 -1.44 -6.33
C GLY A 239 5.55 -1.42 -7.64
N ALA A 240 5.07 -0.71 -8.66
CA ALA A 240 5.75 -0.56 -9.95
C ALA A 240 7.09 0.17 -9.82
N LEU A 241 7.17 1.20 -8.96
CA LEU A 241 8.37 1.98 -8.73
C LEU A 241 9.56 1.12 -8.26
N MET A 242 9.30 0.03 -7.54
CA MET A 242 10.35 -0.88 -7.07
C MET A 242 11.12 -1.58 -8.20
N PHE A 243 10.51 -1.69 -9.39
CA PHE A 243 11.11 -2.28 -10.59
C PHE A 243 11.74 -1.23 -11.52
N CYS A 244 11.58 0.07 -11.23
CA CYS A 244 12.17 1.14 -12.02
C CYS A 244 13.63 1.40 -11.59
N HIS A 245 14.58 1.19 -12.50
CA HIS A 245 16.00 1.46 -12.27
C HIS A 245 16.59 2.50 -13.24
N ASP A 246 15.85 2.86 -14.29
CA ASP A 246 16.16 3.97 -15.19
C ASP A 246 15.48 5.27 -14.75
N ALA A 247 16.17 6.40 -14.92
CA ALA A 247 15.69 7.72 -14.51
C ALA A 247 14.40 8.11 -15.23
N ASP A 248 14.25 7.77 -16.52
CA ASP A 248 13.04 8.09 -17.29
C ASP A 248 11.83 7.31 -16.76
N ALA A 249 12.00 6.02 -16.48
CA ALA A 249 10.96 5.16 -15.91
C ALA A 249 10.60 5.60 -14.48
N GLN A 250 11.58 5.97 -13.67
CA GLN A 250 11.34 6.51 -12.33
C GLN A 250 10.57 7.84 -12.41
N ALA A 251 10.96 8.77 -13.29
CA ALA A 251 10.27 10.05 -13.46
C ALA A 251 8.81 9.87 -13.88
N VAL A 252 8.53 8.98 -14.84
CA VAL A 252 7.15 8.67 -15.27
C VAL A 252 6.34 8.06 -14.14
N THR A 253 6.89 7.08 -13.41
CA THR A 253 6.18 6.42 -12.31
C THR A 253 5.95 7.37 -11.14
N HIS A 254 6.91 8.24 -10.81
CA HIS A 254 6.73 9.29 -9.80
C HIS A 254 5.68 10.32 -10.22
N ALA A 255 5.64 10.73 -11.50
CA ALA A 255 4.59 11.63 -12.00
C ALA A 255 3.19 10.97 -11.88
N ASN A 256 3.05 9.70 -12.25
CA ASN A 256 1.80 8.95 -12.10
C ASN A 256 1.40 8.75 -10.63
N LEU A 257 2.38 8.50 -9.75
CA LEU A 257 2.18 8.41 -8.30
C LEU A 257 1.70 9.73 -7.72
N ALA A 258 2.28 10.85 -8.18
CA ALA A 258 1.88 12.18 -7.76
C ALA A 258 0.42 12.44 -8.13
N ILE A 259 0.01 12.10 -9.36
CA ILE A 259 -1.39 12.23 -9.82
C ILE A 259 -2.32 11.38 -8.96
N SER A 260 -2.01 10.10 -8.77
CA SER A 260 -2.84 9.19 -7.98
C SER A 260 -2.96 9.64 -6.52
N SER A 261 -1.86 10.10 -5.92
CA SER A 261 -1.84 10.62 -4.54
C SER A 261 -2.64 11.93 -4.42
N PHE A 262 -2.52 12.81 -5.42
CA PHE A 262 -3.28 14.05 -5.50
C PHE A 262 -4.79 13.77 -5.56
N LEU A 263 -5.22 12.87 -6.47
CA LEU A 263 -6.62 12.47 -6.59
C LEU A 263 -7.13 11.75 -5.32
N ASN A 264 -6.27 11.03 -4.61
CA ASN A 264 -6.58 10.42 -3.30
C ASN A 264 -6.68 11.44 -2.15
N GLY A 265 -6.29 12.70 -2.38
CA GLY A 265 -6.24 13.75 -1.36
C GLY A 265 -5.03 13.69 -0.43
N ASP A 266 -3.99 12.94 -0.78
CA ASP A 266 -2.75 12.81 -0.03
C ASP A 266 -1.72 13.83 -0.55
N PHE A 267 -1.96 15.12 -0.30
CA PHE A 267 -1.23 16.22 -0.94
C PHE A 267 0.27 16.25 -0.65
N ARG A 268 0.70 15.85 0.56
CA ARG A 268 2.14 15.80 0.91
C ARG A 268 2.90 14.75 0.10
N GLU A 269 2.27 13.61 -0.14
CA GLU A 269 2.85 12.53 -0.94
C GLU A 269 2.83 12.88 -2.43
N ALA A 270 1.79 13.58 -2.88
CA ALA A 270 1.74 14.14 -4.23
C ALA A 270 2.86 15.17 -4.47
N GLU A 271 3.10 16.05 -3.49
CA GLU A 271 4.21 17.01 -3.52
C GLU A 271 5.58 16.31 -3.57
N TYR A 272 5.81 15.31 -2.71
CA TYR A 272 7.05 14.53 -2.72
C TYR A 272 7.31 13.91 -4.09
N ASN A 273 6.35 13.14 -4.60
CA ASN A 273 6.51 12.43 -5.87
C ASN A 273 6.60 13.40 -7.07
N GLY A 274 5.85 14.50 -7.05
CA GLY A 274 5.93 15.53 -8.09
C GLY A 274 7.32 16.19 -8.15
N ARG A 275 7.91 16.46 -6.98
CA ARG A 275 9.28 16.97 -6.87
C ARG A 275 10.31 15.94 -7.31
N GLU A 276 10.19 14.68 -6.90
CA GLU A 276 11.12 13.62 -7.34
C GLU A 276 11.08 13.46 -8.87
N ALA A 277 9.89 13.46 -9.48
CA ALA A 277 9.76 13.44 -10.94
C ALA A 277 10.45 14.64 -11.63
N ALA A 278 10.36 15.83 -11.03
CA ALA A 278 11.03 17.03 -11.51
C ALA A 278 12.56 16.97 -11.35
N LEU A 279 13.06 16.42 -10.24
CA LEU A 279 14.50 16.28 -9.97
C LEU A 279 15.17 15.24 -10.86
N LEU A 280 14.46 14.14 -11.16
CA LEU A 280 14.98 13.04 -11.96
C LEU A 280 15.12 13.36 -13.45
N GLN A 281 14.50 14.46 -13.93
CA GLN A 281 14.58 14.87 -15.32
C GLN A 281 15.25 16.25 -15.47
N PRO A 282 16.59 16.34 -15.33
CA PRO A 282 17.31 17.53 -15.78
C PRO A 282 17.14 17.69 -17.30
N GLU A 283 17.09 18.93 -17.77
CA GLU A 283 16.68 19.49 -19.07
C GLU A 283 17.04 18.72 -20.38
N ALA A 284 17.88 17.67 -20.34
CA ALA A 284 18.52 17.04 -21.49
C ALA A 284 17.67 16.05 -22.31
N LYS A 285 16.47 15.64 -21.86
CA LYS A 285 15.59 14.72 -22.61
C LYS A 285 14.21 15.35 -22.88
N TYR A 286 14.12 16.18 -23.92
CA TYR A 286 12.86 16.79 -24.39
C TYR A 286 11.76 15.79 -24.81
N VAL A 287 12.06 14.50 -24.91
CA VAL A 287 11.12 13.47 -25.39
C VAL A 287 10.11 13.06 -24.31
N SER A 288 10.47 13.12 -23.03
CA SER A 288 9.58 12.74 -21.93
C SER A 288 8.92 13.97 -21.30
N SER A 289 7.59 13.99 -21.23
CA SER A 289 6.81 15.03 -20.54
C SER A 289 6.65 14.77 -19.04
N ALA A 290 7.37 13.81 -18.47
CA ALA A 290 7.19 13.36 -17.09
C ALA A 290 7.54 14.44 -16.06
N GLY A 291 8.66 15.14 -16.24
CA GLY A 291 9.09 16.24 -15.37
C GLY A 291 8.08 17.39 -15.37
N ALA A 292 7.59 17.79 -16.55
CA ALA A 292 6.55 18.81 -16.67
C ALA A 292 5.24 18.40 -15.96
N ARG A 293 4.83 17.12 -16.09
CA ARG A 293 3.70 16.56 -15.33
C ARG A 293 3.96 16.58 -13.82
N GLY A 294 5.18 16.23 -13.39
CA GLY A 294 5.61 16.30 -12.00
C GLY A 294 5.49 17.71 -11.41
N TYR A 295 6.00 18.72 -12.13
CA TYR A 295 5.87 20.13 -11.75
C TYR A 295 4.41 20.59 -11.66
N ALA A 296 3.58 20.22 -12.65
CA ALA A 296 2.16 20.58 -12.65
C ALA A 296 1.43 20.04 -11.41
N VAL A 297 1.67 18.78 -11.07
CA VAL A 297 1.04 18.12 -9.92
C VAL A 297 1.63 18.61 -8.59
N TRP A 298 2.93 18.89 -8.54
CA TRP A 298 3.56 19.50 -7.37
C TRP A 298 2.92 20.85 -7.06
N ALA A 299 2.79 21.72 -8.06
CA ALA A 299 2.12 23.00 -7.89
C ALA A 299 0.64 22.85 -7.52
N ALA A 300 -0.08 21.90 -8.13
CA ALA A 300 -1.46 21.61 -7.77
C ALA A 300 -1.58 21.14 -6.30
N ALA A 301 -0.71 20.24 -5.85
CA ALA A 301 -0.69 19.75 -4.48
C ALA A 301 -0.41 20.86 -3.46
N VAL A 302 0.47 21.80 -3.80
CA VAL A 302 0.78 22.98 -2.96
C VAL A 302 -0.39 23.98 -2.97
N ALA A 303 -1.05 24.19 -4.10
CA ALA A 303 -2.24 25.03 -4.19
C ALA A 303 -3.42 24.48 -3.38
N TYR A 304 -3.60 23.15 -3.35
CA TYR A 304 -4.63 22.49 -2.52
C TYR A 304 -4.26 22.42 -1.03
N GLN A 305 -3.01 22.76 -0.68
CA GLN A 305 -2.58 23.05 0.69
C GLN A 305 -2.77 24.54 1.05
N ASP A 306 -3.42 25.32 0.18
CA ASP A 306 -3.68 26.76 0.31
C ASP A 306 -2.41 27.65 0.33
N ASP A 307 -1.30 27.19 -0.26
CA ASP A 307 -0.06 27.97 -0.43
C ASP A 307 0.11 28.41 -1.91
N PHE A 308 -0.69 29.39 -2.32
CA PHE A 308 -0.74 29.84 -3.72
C PHE A 308 0.55 30.54 -4.18
N ASP A 309 1.24 31.26 -3.29
CA ASP A 309 2.51 31.92 -3.62
C ASP A 309 3.58 30.91 -3.99
N ARG A 310 3.69 29.83 -3.22
CA ARG A 310 4.64 28.75 -3.51
C ARG A 310 4.24 28.01 -4.79
N ALA A 311 2.95 27.75 -5.00
CA ALA A 311 2.46 27.11 -6.22
C ALA A 311 2.80 27.92 -7.48
N GLU A 312 2.65 29.25 -7.44
CA GLU A 312 3.00 30.12 -8.57
C GLU A 312 4.50 30.14 -8.87
N ARG A 313 5.36 30.15 -7.83
CA ARG A 313 6.82 30.06 -8.03
C ARG A 313 7.20 28.74 -8.72
N ILE A 314 6.63 27.62 -8.26
CA ILE A 314 6.88 26.30 -8.86
C ILE A 314 6.47 26.29 -10.34
N ILE A 315 5.31 26.84 -10.68
CA ILE A 315 4.85 26.90 -12.08
C ILE A 315 5.69 27.86 -12.91
N HIS A 316 6.12 28.99 -12.36
CA HIS A 316 7.00 29.92 -13.07
C HIS A 316 8.35 29.26 -13.38
N ASP A 317 8.95 28.56 -12.42
CA ASP A 317 10.18 27.80 -12.62
C ASP A 317 9.97 26.69 -13.66
N ALA A 318 8.85 25.97 -13.59
CA ALA A 318 8.51 24.94 -14.56
C ALA A 318 8.30 25.48 -15.98
N LEU A 319 7.69 26.66 -16.14
CA LEU A 319 7.52 27.32 -17.44
C LEU A 319 8.83 27.86 -18.01
N ALA A 320 9.79 28.23 -17.15
CA ALA A 320 11.13 28.58 -17.58
C ALA A 320 11.85 27.36 -18.20
N LEU A 321 11.66 26.17 -17.61
CA LEU A 321 12.23 24.91 -18.09
C LEU A 321 11.48 24.33 -19.30
N TYR A 322 10.14 24.40 -19.29
CA TYR A 322 9.24 23.76 -20.26
C TYR A 322 8.26 24.76 -20.88
N SER A 323 8.78 25.80 -21.54
CA SER A 323 8.00 26.93 -22.09
C SER A 323 6.90 26.55 -23.09
N GLY A 324 7.03 25.40 -23.76
CA GLY A 324 6.05 24.89 -24.73
C GLY A 324 4.92 24.03 -24.15
N ASN A 325 4.94 23.69 -22.85
CA ASN A 325 3.97 22.73 -22.29
C ASN A 325 2.62 23.40 -21.98
N GLU A 326 1.55 22.90 -22.64
CA GLU A 326 0.20 23.44 -22.48
C GLU A 326 -0.43 23.17 -21.11
N GLU A 327 -0.10 22.07 -20.44
CA GLU A 327 -0.63 21.75 -19.10
C GLU A 327 -0.11 22.76 -18.07
N LEU A 328 1.18 23.12 -18.14
CA LEU A 328 1.78 24.14 -17.27
C LEU A 328 1.20 25.54 -17.51
N LYS A 329 0.96 25.91 -18.78
CA LYS A 329 0.30 27.18 -19.11
C LYS A 329 -1.13 27.24 -18.57
N ASN A 330 -1.88 26.14 -18.72
CA ASN A 330 -3.23 26.03 -18.19
C ASN A 330 -3.26 26.13 -16.67
N MET A 331 -2.30 25.49 -15.98
CA MET A 331 -2.17 25.58 -14.52
C MET A 331 -1.82 27.00 -14.07
N SER A 332 -0.88 27.67 -14.75
CA SER A 332 -0.54 29.07 -14.50
C SER A 332 -1.75 29.99 -14.61
N ALA A 333 -2.55 29.84 -15.68
CA ALA A 333 -3.77 30.61 -15.87
C ALA A 333 -4.84 30.32 -14.79
N GLN A 334 -4.92 29.09 -14.29
CA GLN A 334 -5.83 28.74 -13.18
C GLN A 334 -5.37 29.35 -11.86
N LEU A 335 -4.09 29.27 -11.53
CA LEU A 335 -3.53 29.90 -10.32
C LEU A 335 -3.74 31.41 -10.33
N GLN A 336 -3.49 32.06 -11.47
CA GLN A 336 -3.70 33.51 -11.62
C GLN A 336 -5.18 33.90 -11.39
N LYS A 337 -6.13 33.11 -11.91
CA LYS A 337 -7.57 33.33 -11.66
C LYS A 337 -7.90 33.23 -10.17
N ILE A 338 -7.34 32.24 -9.48
CA ILE A 338 -7.53 32.06 -8.04
C ILE A 338 -6.92 33.22 -7.26
N ARG A 339 -5.71 33.66 -7.64
CA ARG A 339 -5.01 34.77 -6.99
C ARG A 339 -5.78 36.10 -7.11
N VAL A 340 -6.35 36.38 -8.29
CA VAL A 340 -7.21 37.55 -8.50
C VAL A 340 -8.47 37.47 -7.62
N ALA A 341 -9.09 36.29 -7.53
CA ALA A 341 -10.25 36.08 -6.67
C ALA A 341 -9.88 36.27 -5.17
N GLN A 342 -8.73 35.74 -4.75
CA GLN A 342 -8.25 35.80 -3.36
C GLN A 342 -7.95 37.24 -2.91
N ALA A 343 -7.33 38.04 -3.78
CA ALA A 343 -7.04 39.45 -3.53
C ALA A 343 -8.31 40.29 -3.29
N SER A 344 -9.47 39.85 -3.79
CA SER A 344 -10.75 40.52 -3.55
C SER A 344 -11.45 40.12 -2.24
N LEU A 345 -11.05 39.00 -1.63
CA LEU A 345 -11.71 38.42 -0.46
C LEU A 345 -10.98 38.66 0.87
N SER A 346 -9.71 39.06 0.84
CA SER A 346 -8.89 39.22 2.05
C SER A 346 -8.00 40.47 1.97
N TYR A 347 -7.88 41.18 3.08
CA TYR A 347 -7.07 42.42 3.16
C TYR A 347 -5.57 42.14 2.99
N SER A 348 -5.12 40.91 3.31
CA SER A 348 -3.74 40.43 3.13
C SER A 348 -3.52 39.67 1.81
N GLY A 349 -4.57 39.34 1.05
CA GLY A 349 -4.46 38.53 -0.17
C GLY A 349 -4.09 37.06 0.05
N GLU A 350 -4.06 36.57 1.30
CA GLU A 350 -3.60 35.22 1.67
C GLU A 350 -4.63 34.45 2.52
N VAL A 351 -4.61 33.11 2.45
CA VAL A 351 -5.39 32.25 3.36
C VAL A 351 -4.73 32.28 4.75
N PRO A 352 -5.49 32.54 5.84
CA PRO A 352 -4.94 32.54 7.19
C PRO A 352 -4.20 31.24 7.51
N GLU A 353 -2.98 31.34 8.03
CA GLU A 353 -2.07 30.19 8.24
C GLU A 353 -2.73 29.06 9.03
N LEU A 354 -3.53 29.39 10.06
CA LEU A 354 -4.23 28.41 10.90
C LEU A 354 -5.33 27.62 10.17
N LEU A 355 -5.79 28.12 9.02
CA LEU A 355 -6.87 27.51 8.22
C LEU A 355 -6.35 26.84 6.94
N ARG A 356 -5.07 26.96 6.61
CA ARG A 356 -4.50 26.35 5.41
C ARG A 356 -4.67 24.83 5.44
N GLY A 357 -5.18 24.26 4.35
CA GLY A 357 -5.42 22.82 4.20
C GLY A 357 -6.57 22.27 5.07
N SER A 358 -7.34 23.15 5.73
CA SER A 358 -8.49 22.76 6.56
C SER A 358 -9.71 22.34 5.73
N ARG A 359 -9.82 22.86 4.50
CA ARG A 359 -10.93 22.57 3.61
C ARG A 359 -10.73 21.25 2.88
N CYS A 360 -11.74 20.37 2.93
CA CYS A 360 -11.79 19.19 2.09
C CYS A 360 -12.31 19.56 0.69
N HIS A 361 -11.51 19.32 -0.34
CA HIS A 361 -11.84 19.69 -1.72
C HIS A 361 -12.30 18.49 -2.56
N LEU A 362 -11.83 17.28 -2.23
CA LEU A 362 -11.95 16.12 -3.12
C LEU A 362 -12.99 15.10 -2.61
N PRO A 363 -13.73 14.43 -3.52
CA PRO A 363 -14.64 13.34 -3.17
C PRO A 363 -13.95 12.17 -2.45
N SER A 364 -12.67 11.93 -2.75
CA SER A 364 -11.85 10.90 -2.08
C SER A 364 -11.70 11.18 -0.59
N GLN A 365 -11.49 12.44 -0.20
CA GLN A 365 -11.43 12.86 1.20
C GLN A 365 -12.79 12.68 1.89
N GLN A 366 -13.89 13.00 1.20
CA GLN A 366 -15.25 12.79 1.71
C GLN A 366 -15.57 11.30 1.91
N SER A 367 -15.19 10.45 0.95
CA SER A 367 -15.34 9.00 1.05
C SER A 367 -14.52 8.42 2.21
N LYS A 368 -13.26 8.85 2.37
CA LYS A 368 -12.42 8.49 3.52
C LYS A 368 -13.05 8.92 4.85
N ALA A 369 -13.57 10.14 4.91
CA ALA A 369 -14.25 10.66 6.10
C ALA A 369 -15.56 9.90 6.41
N LEU A 370 -16.30 9.47 5.38
CA LEU A 370 -17.48 8.63 5.57
C LEU A 370 -17.12 7.24 6.11
N ALA A 371 -16.03 6.66 5.62
CA ALA A 371 -15.60 5.31 6.00
C ALA A 371 -14.87 5.23 7.35
N LYS A 372 -14.11 6.28 7.72
CA LYS A 372 -13.21 6.28 8.89
C LYS A 372 -13.48 7.43 9.88
N GLY A 373 -14.48 8.27 9.62
CA GLY A 373 -14.80 9.40 10.46
C GLY A 373 -15.46 9.00 11.76
N ASN A 374 -15.36 9.87 12.76
CA ASN A 374 -15.95 9.64 14.07
C ASN A 374 -17.48 9.70 13.99
N GLY A 375 -18.13 8.58 14.32
CA GLY A 375 -19.58 8.47 14.34
C GLY A 375 -20.21 9.17 15.55
N LYS A 376 -21.48 9.57 15.42
CA LYS A 376 -22.26 10.01 16.58
C LYS A 376 -22.61 8.79 17.44
N GLY A 377 -21.91 8.62 18.56
CA GLY A 377 -22.18 7.58 19.56
C GLY A 377 -21.34 6.29 19.43
N PHE A 378 -20.52 6.15 18.40
CA PHE A 378 -19.58 5.04 18.21
C PHE A 378 -18.35 5.50 17.44
N ASP A 379 -17.24 4.77 17.54
CA ASP A 379 -15.97 5.07 16.84
C ASP A 379 -15.51 6.53 17.03
N ASN A 380 -15.75 7.09 18.22
CA ASN A 380 -15.31 8.42 18.62
C ASN A 380 -14.55 8.37 19.94
N GLU A 381 -14.00 9.51 20.34
CA GLU A 381 -13.19 9.65 21.56
C GLU A 381 -13.94 9.33 22.87
N PHE A 382 -15.27 9.25 22.85
CA PHE A 382 -16.11 8.98 24.02
C PHE A 382 -16.56 7.50 24.14
N ASP A 383 -16.46 6.71 23.07
CA ASP A 383 -16.83 5.28 23.05
C ASP A 383 -15.64 4.40 23.49
N TRP A 384 -14.72 4.13 22.55
CA TRP A 384 -13.48 3.37 22.79
C TRP A 384 -12.27 4.18 22.34
N VAL A 385 -11.22 4.11 23.13
CA VAL A 385 -9.93 4.72 22.82
C VAL A 385 -8.92 3.63 22.54
N LEU A 386 -8.24 3.74 21.40
CA LEU A 386 -7.11 2.88 21.06
C LEU A 386 -5.87 3.36 21.82
N PHE A 387 -5.35 2.52 22.72
CA PHE A 387 -4.04 2.73 23.34
C PHE A 387 -3.09 1.62 22.95
N LYS A 388 -2.04 1.98 22.21
CA LYS A 388 -1.18 1.04 21.50
C LYS A 388 -2.04 0.17 20.57
N ASN A 389 -2.26 -1.10 20.92
CA ASN A 389 -3.06 -2.06 20.14
C ASN A 389 -4.25 -2.60 20.95
N LYS A 390 -4.69 -1.91 22.01
CA LYS A 390 -5.79 -2.35 22.89
C LYS A 390 -6.88 -1.29 22.96
N LEU A 391 -8.13 -1.74 23.02
CA LEU A 391 -9.30 -0.87 23.20
C LEU A 391 -9.54 -0.64 24.70
N TYR A 392 -9.61 0.63 25.09
CA TYR A 392 -9.94 1.07 26.45
C TYR A 392 -11.24 1.88 26.44
N PRO A 393 -12.05 1.81 27.50
CA PRO A 393 -13.18 2.72 27.62
C PRO A 393 -12.66 4.16 27.76
N SER A 394 -13.42 5.15 27.29
CA SER A 394 -13.03 6.58 27.33
C SER A 394 -12.59 7.09 28.70
N LYS A 395 -13.17 6.58 29.80
CA LYS A 395 -12.74 6.90 31.17
C LYS A 395 -11.29 6.50 31.50
N MET A 396 -10.70 5.56 30.76
CA MET A 396 -9.31 5.10 30.92
C MET A 396 -8.39 5.65 29.82
N ASN A 397 -8.81 6.69 29.11
CA ASN A 397 -7.98 7.33 28.09
C ASN A 397 -6.72 7.96 28.72
N PRO A 398 -5.50 7.50 28.41
CA PRO A 398 -4.29 8.07 28.98
C PRO A 398 -3.92 9.45 28.40
N SER A 399 -4.52 9.88 27.29
CA SER A 399 -4.25 11.19 26.70
C SER A 399 -5.06 12.33 27.33
N THR A 400 -6.08 12.03 28.14
CA THR A 400 -6.94 13.06 28.75
C THR A 400 -7.26 12.77 30.22
N ASN A 401 -7.43 13.84 31.00
CA ASN A 401 -7.84 13.78 32.40
C ASN A 401 -9.19 14.49 32.63
N GLU A 402 -10.06 14.46 31.62
CA GLU A 402 -11.37 15.10 31.61
C GLU A 402 -12.32 14.64 32.74
N MET A 403 -13.40 15.38 32.97
CA MET A 403 -14.44 15.00 33.93
C MET A 403 -15.05 13.64 33.53
N GLY A 404 -14.75 12.60 34.32
CA GLY A 404 -15.12 11.21 34.03
C GLY A 404 -13.92 10.27 33.85
N SER A 405 -12.72 10.83 33.66
CA SER A 405 -11.47 10.07 33.61
C SER A 405 -11.09 9.49 34.98
N VAL A 406 -10.64 8.24 35.01
CA VAL A 406 -10.15 7.58 36.22
C VAL A 406 -8.89 8.26 36.77
N PHE A 407 -8.10 8.90 35.91
CA PHE A 407 -6.87 9.59 36.28
C PHE A 407 -7.12 10.80 37.19
N ARG A 408 -8.36 11.32 37.25
CA ARG A 408 -8.74 12.35 38.23
C ARG A 408 -8.81 11.83 39.66
N ARG A 409 -9.01 10.53 39.86
CA ARG A 409 -9.23 9.91 41.18
C ARG A 409 -8.00 9.22 41.76
N VAL A 410 -6.83 9.42 41.16
CA VAL A 410 -5.59 8.74 41.59
C VAL A 410 -5.06 9.30 42.92
N GLY A 411 -5.21 10.61 43.15
CA GLY A 411 -4.73 11.23 44.38
C GLY A 411 -3.21 11.35 44.46
N ASP A 412 -2.71 11.62 45.67
CA ASP A 412 -1.29 11.90 45.99
C ASP A 412 -0.44 10.63 46.21
N MET A 413 -1.08 9.46 46.20
CA MET A 413 -0.42 8.13 46.29
C MET A 413 0.57 7.98 47.45
N GLY A 414 0.44 8.79 48.52
CA GLY A 414 1.23 8.70 49.75
C GLY A 414 2.66 9.26 49.68
N MET A 415 3.05 9.97 48.61
CA MET A 415 4.41 10.49 48.45
C MET A 415 4.53 11.95 48.88
N LEU A 416 3.81 12.84 48.20
CA LEU A 416 3.81 14.28 48.44
C LEU A 416 2.53 14.90 47.89
N ILE A 417 2.08 16.00 48.49
CA ILE A 417 0.89 16.72 48.03
C ILE A 417 1.17 17.27 46.63
N SER A 418 0.55 16.67 45.61
CA SER A 418 0.83 16.93 44.20
C SER A 418 0.02 18.10 43.63
N SER A 419 -0.98 18.58 44.38
CA SER A 419 -1.84 19.70 43.99
C SER A 419 -2.21 20.58 45.17
N SER A 420 -2.36 21.89 44.94
CA SER A 420 -2.83 22.85 45.96
C SER A 420 -4.35 22.81 46.20
N ARG A 421 -5.08 21.99 45.44
CA ARG A 421 -6.54 21.93 45.50
C ARG A 421 -7.00 21.08 46.68
N SER A 422 -7.80 21.68 47.56
CA SER A 422 -8.32 21.02 48.77
C SER A 422 -9.65 20.26 48.59
N MET A 423 -10.37 20.49 47.47
CA MET A 423 -11.68 19.86 47.20
C MET A 423 -11.60 18.65 46.24
N GLU A 424 -10.67 18.68 45.28
CA GLU A 424 -10.20 17.56 44.44
C GLU A 424 -8.76 17.91 44.02
N ARG A 425 -7.68 17.14 44.20
CA ARG A 425 -7.45 15.74 44.53
C ARG A 425 -6.73 15.62 45.88
N LEU A 426 -7.06 14.59 46.65
CA LEU A 426 -6.18 13.87 47.59
C LEU A 426 -6.10 12.42 47.14
#